data_AF-A0A1I6MIT0-F1
#
_entry.id   AF-A0A1I6MIT0-F1
#
_cell.length_a   1.000
_cell.length_b   1.000
_cell.length_c   1.000
_cell.angle_alpha   90.00
_cell.angle_beta   90.00
_cell.angle_gamma   90.00
#
_symmetry.space_group_name_H-M   'P 1'
#
loop_
_entity.id
_entity.type
_entity.pdbx_description
1 polymer ?
#
loop_
_entity_poly.entity_id
_entity_poly.type
_entity_poly.pdbx_seq_one_letter_code
_entity_poly.pdbx_strand_id
1 'polypeptide(L)'
;MRQLSEDDIRGAFANASDDELRLLTFPPDLVLTDWDHLDFLAWRDQHSKGRGYLVAELGNRPIGVVLRSSEGSSRASSALCNVCHTMQPADQVSLFSARKAGDAGLRGDTVGTYLCTDLSCHENVRLAAPLAPNEVRASVDARIDGTRQRAEAFIERVLESARAEA
;
A
#
# COMPACT_ATOMS: atom_id res chain seq x y z
N MET A 1 -2.47 2.11 14.19
CA MET A 1 -1.10 2.65 14.00
C MET A 1 -0.84 3.79 14.98
N ARG A 2 0.41 4.11 15.32
CA ARG A 2 0.71 5.37 16.02
C ARG A 2 0.38 6.57 15.12
N GLN A 3 -0.03 7.69 15.73
CA GLN A 3 -0.19 8.94 14.99
C GLN A 3 1.16 9.43 14.46
N LEU A 4 1.21 9.77 13.17
CA LEU A 4 2.40 10.30 12.50
C LEU A 4 2.16 11.73 12.03
N SER A 5 3.16 12.59 12.21
CA SER A 5 3.20 13.90 11.56
C SER A 5 3.55 13.78 10.08
N GLU A 6 3.35 14.85 9.31
CA GLU A 6 3.85 14.91 7.93
C GLU A 6 5.36 14.66 7.84
N ASP A 7 6.13 15.20 8.80
CA ASP A 7 7.58 15.01 8.84
C ASP A 7 7.97 13.57 9.18
N ASP A 8 7.26 12.92 10.12
CA ASP A 8 7.42 11.48 10.40
C ASP A 8 7.23 10.66 9.11
N ILE A 9 6.20 10.98 8.33
CA ILE A 9 5.88 10.25 7.10
C ILE A 9 6.91 10.51 6.01
N ARG A 10 7.32 11.77 5.78
CA ARG A 10 8.36 12.08 4.79
C ARG A 10 9.68 11.39 5.12
N GLY A 11 10.05 11.34 6.41
CA GLY A 11 11.26 10.67 6.87
C GLY A 11 11.20 9.14 6.83
N ALA A 12 10.02 8.54 6.66
CA ALA A 12 9.84 7.08 6.68
C ALA A 12 10.14 6.39 5.33
N PHE A 13 10.23 7.13 4.21
CA PHE A 13 10.32 6.52 2.89
C PHE A 13 11.69 5.88 2.60
N ALA A 14 11.70 4.58 2.33
CA ALA A 14 12.92 3.81 2.13
C ALA A 14 13.38 3.71 0.66
N ASN A 15 12.51 4.03 -0.30
CA ASN A 15 12.78 3.88 -1.74
C ASN A 15 12.51 5.16 -2.56
N ALA A 16 12.33 6.30 -1.90
CA ALA A 16 12.08 7.59 -2.54
C ALA A 16 13.40 8.32 -2.82
N SER A 17 13.46 9.08 -3.92
CA SER A 17 14.47 10.12 -4.08
C SER A 17 14.06 11.42 -3.37
N ASP A 18 15.03 12.31 -3.14
CA ASP A 18 14.77 13.65 -2.56
C ASP A 18 13.73 14.44 -3.35
N ASP A 19 13.75 14.35 -4.68
CA ASP A 19 12.75 15.04 -5.54
C ASP A 19 11.37 14.39 -5.43
N GLU A 20 11.29 13.06 -5.30
CA GLU A 20 10.01 12.38 -5.04
C GLU A 20 9.41 12.81 -3.70
N LEU A 21 10.24 12.95 -2.65
CA LEU A 21 9.82 13.45 -1.35
C LEU A 21 9.43 14.93 -1.37
N ARG A 22 10.13 15.74 -2.16
CA ARG A 22 9.80 17.17 -2.32
C ARG A 22 8.45 17.36 -3.01
N LEU A 23 8.12 16.48 -3.96
CA LEU A 23 6.85 16.50 -4.70
C LEU A 23 5.74 15.71 -3.99
N LEU A 24 6.05 15.02 -2.89
CA LEU A 24 5.06 14.25 -2.15
C LEU A 24 3.96 15.16 -1.62
N THR A 25 2.74 14.77 -1.94
CA THR A 25 1.53 15.45 -1.50
C THR A 25 0.70 14.56 -0.61
N PHE A 26 0.27 15.11 0.52
CA PHE A 26 -0.53 14.42 1.51
C PHE A 26 -2.02 14.45 1.15
N PRO A 27 -2.79 13.45 1.61
CA PRO A 27 -4.24 13.50 1.50
C PRO A 27 -4.76 14.70 2.34
N PRO A 28 -5.72 15.50 1.83
CA PRO A 28 -6.20 16.72 2.51
C PRO A 28 -6.76 16.47 3.93
N ASP A 29 -7.24 15.26 4.17
CA ASP A 29 -7.86 14.77 5.39
C ASP A 29 -6.89 14.01 6.30
N LEU A 30 -5.57 14.08 6.08
CA LEU A 30 -4.57 13.45 6.95
C LEU A 30 -4.74 13.85 8.43
N VAL A 31 -5.07 15.12 8.69
CA VAL A 31 -5.27 15.64 10.05
C VAL A 31 -6.52 15.07 10.74
N LEU A 32 -7.45 14.49 9.97
CA LEU A 32 -8.68 13.86 10.45
C LEU A 32 -8.57 12.33 10.48
N THR A 33 -7.42 11.77 10.11
CA THR A 33 -7.21 10.34 10.05
C THR A 33 -7.34 9.71 11.43
N ASP A 34 -8.15 8.67 11.53
CA ASP A 34 -8.30 7.87 12.73
C ASP A 34 -7.18 6.81 12.80
N TRP A 35 -6.05 7.20 13.39
CA TRP A 35 -4.83 6.41 13.41
C TRP A 35 -4.99 5.05 14.11
N ASP A 36 -5.85 4.97 15.12
CA ASP A 36 -6.10 3.74 15.87
C ASP A 36 -6.84 2.69 15.02
N HIS A 37 -7.61 3.15 14.03
CA HIS A 37 -8.32 2.30 13.08
C HIS A 37 -7.51 1.93 11.83
N LEU A 38 -6.31 2.50 11.64
CA LEU A 38 -5.43 2.16 10.53
C LEU A 38 -4.46 1.02 10.87
N ASP A 39 -4.37 0.06 9.95
CA ASP A 39 -3.36 -0.99 9.94
C ASP A 39 -2.11 -0.60 9.14
N PHE A 40 -2.31 0.24 8.12
CA PHE A 40 -1.31 0.88 7.27
C PHE A 40 -1.98 2.13 6.66
N LEU A 41 -1.18 3.11 6.28
CA LEU A 41 -1.63 4.30 5.57
C LEU A 41 -1.26 4.18 4.09
N ALA A 42 -2.22 4.33 3.18
CA ALA A 42 -1.95 4.32 1.74
C ALA A 42 -2.82 5.33 1.01
N TRP A 43 -2.23 6.04 0.04
CA TRP A 43 -2.95 7.07 -0.72
C TRP A 43 -2.32 7.30 -2.10
N ARG A 44 -3.11 7.87 -3.02
CA ARG A 44 -2.67 8.29 -4.35
C ARG A 44 -2.16 9.73 -4.31
N ASP A 45 -1.15 10.01 -5.12
CA ASP A 45 -0.67 11.39 -5.28
C ASP A 45 -1.67 12.21 -6.10
N GLN A 46 -2.05 13.39 -5.61
CA GLN A 46 -3.04 14.24 -6.28
C GLN A 46 -2.50 14.91 -7.56
N HIS A 47 -1.18 15.08 -7.66
CA HIS A 47 -0.51 15.73 -8.80
C HIS A 47 0.09 14.72 -9.78
N SER A 48 0.18 13.44 -9.39
CA SER A 48 0.71 12.37 -10.23
C SER A 48 -0.21 11.16 -10.23
N LYS A 49 -1.02 11.02 -11.28
CA LYS A 49 -1.94 9.87 -11.48
C LYS A 49 -1.23 8.51 -11.44
N GLY A 50 0.06 8.45 -11.75
CA GLY A 50 0.83 7.21 -11.67
C GLY A 50 1.31 6.88 -10.26
N ARG A 51 1.47 7.86 -9.37
CA ARG A 51 2.17 7.70 -8.09
C ARG A 51 1.22 7.40 -6.94
N GLY A 52 1.66 6.56 -6.04
CA GLY A 52 0.99 6.31 -4.77
C GLY A 52 2.00 6.04 -3.68
N TYR A 53 1.52 5.96 -2.46
CA TYR A 53 2.34 5.79 -1.28
C TYR A 53 1.70 4.75 -0.37
N LEU A 54 2.54 3.97 0.31
CA LEU A 54 2.14 3.00 1.32
C LEU A 54 3.10 3.12 2.49
N VAL A 55 2.56 3.25 3.70
CA VAL A 55 3.30 3.37 4.95
C VAL A 55 2.73 2.37 5.95
N ALA A 56 3.59 1.54 6.54
CA ALA A 56 3.21 0.61 7.61
C ALA A 56 4.22 0.64 8.75
N GLU A 57 3.83 0.15 9.93
CA GLU A 57 4.72 0.05 11.09
C GLU A 57 5.42 -1.32 11.13
N LEU A 58 6.71 -1.35 10.80
CA LEU A 58 7.53 -2.57 10.88
C LEU A 58 8.36 -2.50 12.16
N GLY A 59 8.02 -3.35 13.15
CA GLY A 59 8.70 -3.35 14.46
C GLY A 59 8.62 -1.99 15.15
N ASN A 60 7.43 -1.38 15.19
CA ASN A 60 7.14 -0.06 15.76
C ASN A 60 7.86 1.13 15.09
N ARG A 61 8.36 0.94 13.86
CA ARG A 61 8.94 2.03 13.06
C ARG A 61 8.12 2.22 11.78
N PRO A 62 7.69 3.44 11.45
CA PRO A 62 7.02 3.69 10.18
C PRO A 62 8.02 3.50 9.05
N ILE A 63 7.64 2.73 8.04
CA ILE A 63 8.37 2.59 6.79
C ILE A 63 7.42 2.89 5.65
N GLY A 64 7.81 3.84 4.80
CA GLY A 64 7.11 4.24 3.60
C GLY A 64 7.74 3.68 2.34
N VAL A 65 6.91 3.39 1.34
CA VAL A 65 7.34 3.06 -0.02
C VAL A 65 6.54 3.84 -1.05
N VAL A 66 7.24 4.35 -2.06
CA VAL A 66 6.66 4.98 -3.25
C VAL A 66 6.28 3.89 -4.24
N LEU A 67 5.06 4.01 -4.76
CA LEU A 67 4.44 3.12 -5.72
C LEU A 67 4.26 3.83 -7.06
N ARG A 68 4.41 3.09 -8.15
CA ARG A 68 4.08 3.49 -9.52
C ARG A 68 3.07 2.51 -10.10
N SER A 69 1.87 3.00 -10.41
CA SER A 69 0.85 2.26 -11.14
C SER A 69 1.29 2.05 -12.58
N SER A 70 1.07 0.85 -13.10
CA SER A 70 1.14 0.60 -14.54
C SER A 70 0.05 1.36 -15.28
N GLU A 71 0.32 1.71 -16.52
CA GLU A 71 -0.70 2.22 -17.44
C GLU A 71 -1.44 1.05 -18.10
N GLY A 72 -2.75 1.20 -18.32
CA GLY A 72 -3.61 0.22 -19.00
C GLY A 72 -4.61 -0.47 -18.08
N SER A 73 -5.71 -0.92 -18.68
CA SER A 73 -6.75 -1.70 -17.99
C SER A 73 -6.70 -3.16 -18.40
N SER A 74 -6.98 -4.04 -17.45
CA SER A 74 -7.20 -5.46 -17.73
C SER A 74 -8.47 -5.64 -18.57
N ARG A 75 -8.48 -6.61 -19.48
CA ARG A 75 -9.71 -7.04 -20.18
C ARG A 75 -10.55 -8.02 -19.37
N ALA A 76 -10.09 -8.42 -18.19
CA ALA A 76 -10.86 -9.26 -17.28
C ALA A 76 -12.09 -8.50 -16.76
N SER A 77 -13.11 -9.22 -16.29
CA SER A 77 -14.26 -8.61 -15.61
C SER A 77 -13.96 -8.27 -14.15
N SER A 78 -13.06 -9.03 -13.52
CA SER A 78 -12.69 -8.85 -12.12
C SER A 78 -11.20 -9.17 -11.89
N ALA A 79 -10.66 -8.66 -10.79
CA ALA A 79 -9.30 -8.90 -10.36
C ALA A 79 -9.24 -8.97 -8.82
N LEU A 80 -8.24 -9.69 -8.31
CA LEU A 80 -7.99 -9.82 -6.88
C LEU A 80 -6.93 -8.80 -6.44
N CYS A 81 -7.22 -8.03 -5.40
CA CYS A 81 -6.19 -7.24 -4.74
C CYS A 81 -5.32 -8.13 -3.84
N ASN A 82 -4.00 -8.10 -4.01
CA ASN A 82 -3.06 -8.92 -3.25
C ASN A 82 -2.86 -8.46 -1.80
N VAL A 83 -3.38 -7.27 -1.43
CA VAL A 83 -3.31 -6.77 -0.04
C VAL A 83 -4.60 -7.04 0.70
N CYS A 84 -5.75 -6.57 0.25
CA CYS A 84 -7.02 -6.84 0.97
C CYS A 84 -7.65 -8.20 0.68
N HIS A 85 -7.18 -8.92 -0.35
CA HIS A 85 -7.77 -10.17 -0.83
C HIS A 85 -9.28 -10.04 -1.14
N THR A 86 -9.72 -8.85 -1.52
CA THR A 86 -11.08 -8.62 -2.02
C THR A 86 -11.07 -8.68 -3.54
N MET A 87 -12.01 -9.43 -4.12
CA MET A 87 -12.31 -9.39 -5.56
C MET A 87 -12.97 -8.07 -5.88
N GLN A 88 -12.41 -7.35 -6.85
CA GLN A 88 -12.90 -6.06 -7.30
C GLN A 88 -13.14 -6.10 -8.82
N PRO A 89 -13.95 -5.18 -9.37
CA PRO A 89 -13.94 -4.91 -10.80
C PRO A 89 -12.50 -4.74 -11.32
N ALA A 90 -12.23 -5.24 -12.52
CA ALA A 90 -10.85 -5.31 -13.00
C ALA A 90 -10.19 -3.93 -13.20
N ASP A 91 -10.97 -2.87 -13.39
CA ASP A 91 -10.52 -1.48 -13.45
C ASP A 91 -10.26 -0.85 -12.07
N GLN A 92 -10.70 -1.51 -11.00
CA GLN A 92 -10.45 -1.12 -9.60
C GLN A 92 -9.26 -1.84 -8.97
N VAL A 93 -8.54 -2.65 -9.75
CA VAL A 93 -7.24 -3.22 -9.35
C VAL A 93 -6.20 -2.85 -10.40
N SER A 94 -5.09 -2.27 -9.95
CA SER A 94 -3.96 -1.90 -10.81
C SER A 94 -2.71 -2.64 -10.38
N LEU A 95 -1.83 -2.96 -11.34
CA LEU A 95 -0.48 -3.40 -11.02
C LEU A 95 0.30 -2.17 -10.54
N PHE A 96 0.81 -2.23 -9.31
CA PHE A 96 1.76 -1.26 -8.81
C PHE A 96 3.14 -1.88 -8.76
N SER A 97 4.15 -1.07 -9.05
CA SER A 97 5.56 -1.38 -8.91
C SER A 97 6.19 -0.46 -7.87
N ALA A 98 7.07 -1.00 -7.05
CA ALA A 98 7.93 -0.24 -6.15
C ALA A 98 9.38 -0.50 -6.53
N ARG A 99 10.18 0.56 -6.70
CA ARG A 99 11.64 0.41 -6.77
C ARG A 99 12.14 -0.20 -5.47
N LYS A 100 13.03 -1.20 -5.52
CA LYS A 100 13.66 -1.74 -4.30
C LYS A 100 14.43 -0.63 -3.58
N ALA A 101 14.60 -0.75 -2.27
CA ALA A 101 15.47 0.14 -1.52
C ALA A 101 16.95 -0.16 -1.80
N GLY A 102 17.82 0.85 -1.60
CA GLY A 102 19.27 0.72 -1.73
C GLY A 102 19.76 0.44 -3.16
N ASP A 103 20.93 -0.20 -3.25
CA ASP A 103 21.67 -0.42 -4.50
C ASP A 103 20.90 -1.22 -5.55
N ALA A 104 20.07 -2.18 -5.12
CA ALA A 104 19.19 -2.90 -6.03
C ALA A 104 18.24 -1.95 -6.76
N GLY A 105 17.65 -0.99 -6.03
CA GLY A 105 16.80 0.04 -6.62
C GLY A 105 17.56 0.97 -7.56
N LEU A 106 18.80 1.34 -7.23
CA LEU A 106 19.67 2.16 -8.07
C LEU A 106 20.00 1.47 -9.40
N ARG A 107 20.14 0.13 -9.38
CA ARG A 107 20.30 -0.70 -10.59
C ARG A 107 18.99 -0.92 -11.37
N GLY A 108 17.87 -0.44 -10.86
CA GLY A 108 16.56 -0.52 -11.51
C GLY A 108 15.69 -1.69 -11.08
N ASP A 109 16.07 -2.43 -10.02
CA ASP A 109 15.26 -3.55 -9.53
C ASP A 109 13.94 -3.03 -8.93
N THR A 110 12.84 -3.69 -9.29
CA THR A 110 11.50 -3.35 -8.80
C THR A 110 10.76 -4.60 -8.34
N VAL A 111 9.77 -4.42 -7.47
CA VAL A 111 8.81 -5.45 -7.06
C VAL A 111 7.40 -4.99 -7.36
N GLY A 112 6.65 -5.85 -8.04
CA GLY A 112 5.26 -5.62 -8.40
C GLY A 112 4.27 -6.29 -7.45
N THR A 113 3.08 -5.68 -7.33
CA THR A 113 1.91 -6.29 -6.70
C THR A 113 0.61 -5.67 -7.22
N TYR A 114 -0.48 -6.43 -7.24
CA TYR A 114 -1.81 -5.92 -7.60
C TYR A 114 -2.47 -5.32 -6.35
N LEU A 115 -2.90 -4.05 -6.44
CA LEU A 115 -3.56 -3.32 -5.36
C LEU A 115 -4.84 -2.67 -5.86
N CYS A 116 -5.72 -2.29 -4.93
CA CYS A 116 -6.84 -1.39 -5.27
C CYS A 116 -6.30 -0.13 -5.93
N THR A 117 -6.90 0.29 -7.05
CA THR A 117 -6.43 1.41 -7.90
C THR A 117 -6.32 2.75 -7.14
N ASP A 118 -7.19 2.95 -6.16
CA ASP A 118 -7.29 4.11 -5.27
C ASP A 118 -6.52 3.92 -3.94
N LEU A 119 -5.89 2.75 -3.74
CA LEU A 119 -5.22 2.33 -2.51
C LEU A 119 -6.13 2.27 -1.27
N SER A 120 -7.45 2.11 -1.45
CA SER A 120 -8.43 1.95 -0.37
C SER A 120 -8.47 0.53 0.23
N CYS A 121 -7.35 -0.20 0.19
CA CYS A 121 -7.31 -1.61 0.63
C CYS A 121 -7.71 -1.78 2.11
N HIS A 122 -7.37 -0.82 2.96
CA HIS A 122 -7.70 -0.82 4.38
C HIS A 122 -9.21 -0.63 4.64
N GLU A 123 -9.90 0.12 3.78
CA GLU A 123 -11.36 0.27 3.82
C GLU A 123 -12.06 -0.96 3.22
N ASN A 124 -11.60 -1.40 2.04
CA ASN A 124 -12.21 -2.49 1.31
C ASN A 124 -12.22 -3.82 2.07
N VAL A 125 -11.24 -4.08 2.93
CA VAL A 125 -11.24 -5.29 3.76
C VAL A 125 -12.34 -5.25 4.82
N ARG A 126 -12.71 -4.06 5.30
CA ARG A 126 -13.70 -3.83 6.35
C ARG A 126 -15.14 -3.89 5.81
N LEU A 127 -15.31 -3.75 4.50
CA LEU A 127 -16.61 -3.92 3.85
C LEU A 127 -17.10 -5.37 3.98
N ALA A 128 -18.30 -5.50 4.52
CA ALA A 128 -18.99 -6.78 4.65
C ALA A 128 -19.73 -7.10 3.35
N ALA A 129 -19.09 -7.85 2.44
CA ALA A 129 -19.76 -8.36 1.25
C ALA A 129 -20.96 -9.25 1.63
N PRO A 130 -22.04 -9.26 0.82
CA PRO A 130 -23.14 -10.19 1.00
C PRO A 130 -22.63 -11.63 0.97
N LEU A 131 -23.16 -12.46 1.85
CA LEU A 131 -22.83 -13.89 1.90
C LEU A 131 -23.59 -14.64 0.80
N ALA A 132 -22.93 -15.59 0.16
CA ALA A 132 -23.61 -16.58 -0.66
C ALA A 132 -24.50 -17.50 0.19
N PRO A 133 -25.48 -18.21 -0.40
CA PRO A 133 -26.27 -19.19 0.33
C PRO A 133 -25.37 -20.20 1.07
N ASN A 134 -25.62 -20.39 2.36
CA ASN A 134 -24.85 -21.25 3.28
C ASN A 134 -23.40 -20.81 3.56
N GLU A 135 -22.98 -19.62 3.13
CA GLU A 135 -21.69 -19.07 3.51
C GLU A 135 -21.73 -18.53 4.94
N VAL A 136 -20.72 -18.87 5.74
CA VAL A 136 -20.52 -18.29 7.07
C VAL A 136 -19.45 -17.23 6.97
N ARG A 137 -19.74 -16.03 7.49
CA ARG A 137 -18.79 -14.91 7.45
C ARG A 137 -17.49 -15.29 8.18
N ALA A 138 -16.37 -15.22 7.46
CA ALA A 138 -15.05 -15.32 8.07
C ALA A 138 -14.82 -14.17 9.06
N SER A 139 -13.96 -14.39 10.06
CA SER A 139 -13.60 -13.35 11.03
C SER A 139 -13.11 -12.09 10.31
N VAL A 140 -13.77 -10.97 10.57
CA VAL A 140 -13.40 -9.67 10.00
C VAL A 140 -12.02 -9.26 10.50
N ASP A 141 -11.74 -9.48 11.79
CA ASP A 141 -10.44 -9.19 12.40
C ASP A 141 -9.33 -10.00 11.72
N ALA A 142 -9.55 -11.29 11.46
CA ALA A 142 -8.56 -12.12 10.75
C ALA A 142 -8.29 -11.62 9.32
N ARG A 143 -9.31 -11.07 8.64
CA ARG A 143 -9.14 -10.47 7.30
C ARG A 143 -8.33 -9.17 7.39
N ILE A 144 -8.62 -8.34 8.39
CA ILE A 144 -7.91 -7.09 8.66
C ILE A 144 -6.44 -7.39 8.98
N ASP A 145 -6.16 -8.28 9.91
CA ASP A 145 -4.81 -8.72 10.28
C ASP A 145 -4.04 -9.27 9.09
N GLY A 146 -4.69 -10.13 8.28
CA GLY A 146 -4.07 -10.65 7.06
C GLY A 146 -3.75 -9.54 6.05
N THR A 147 -4.57 -8.50 5.98
CA THR A 147 -4.34 -7.34 5.09
C THR A 147 -3.13 -6.54 5.56
N ARG A 148 -3.06 -6.26 6.87
CA ARG A 148 -1.88 -5.64 7.50
C ARG A 148 -0.60 -6.40 7.19
N GLN A 149 -0.59 -7.70 7.46
CA GLN A 149 0.58 -8.56 7.24
C GLN A 149 1.03 -8.57 5.77
N ARG A 150 0.09 -8.57 4.81
CA ARG A 150 0.43 -8.53 3.38
C ARG A 150 0.98 -7.17 2.94
N ALA A 151 0.50 -6.08 3.52
CA ALA A 151 1.06 -4.75 3.30
C ALA A 151 2.49 -4.65 3.86
N GLU A 152 2.71 -5.11 5.09
CA GLU A 152 4.02 -5.21 5.73
C GLU A 152 4.98 -6.08 4.91
N ALA A 153 4.56 -7.29 4.51
CA ALA A 153 5.37 -8.21 3.71
C ALA A 153 5.73 -7.63 2.33
N PHE A 154 4.84 -6.83 1.73
CA PHE A 154 5.17 -6.13 0.49
C PHE A 154 6.26 -5.08 0.72
N ILE A 155 6.18 -4.29 1.80
CA ILE A 155 7.26 -3.36 2.18
C ILE A 155 8.55 -4.13 2.42
N GLU A 156 8.52 -5.26 3.13
CA GLU A 156 9.73 -6.07 3.37
C GLU A 156 10.38 -6.55 2.07
N ARG A 157 9.60 -6.96 1.07
CA ARG A 157 10.11 -7.31 -0.27
C ARG A 157 10.79 -6.14 -0.99
N VAL A 158 10.30 -4.90 -0.78
CA VAL A 158 10.97 -3.69 -1.27
C VAL A 158 12.33 -3.51 -0.58
N LEU A 159 12.42 -3.86 0.70
CA LEU A 159 13.64 -3.75 1.52
C LEU A 159 14.61 -4.94 1.37
N GLU A 160 14.22 -6.07 0.75
CA GLU A 160 14.96 -7.35 0.73
C GLU A 160 16.35 -7.32 0.02
N SER A 161 16.82 -6.15 -0.38
CA SER A 161 18.20 -5.93 -0.85
C SER A 161 18.96 -4.88 -0.07
N ALA A 162 18.29 -4.10 0.78
CA ALA A 162 18.90 -3.13 1.69
C ALA A 162 19.40 -3.78 3.00
N ARG A 163 18.89 -4.96 3.35
CA ARG A 163 19.27 -5.70 4.57
C ARG A 163 20.51 -6.59 4.43
N ALA A 164 21.01 -6.84 3.22
CA ALA A 164 22.13 -7.74 2.99
C ALA A 164 23.51 -7.09 3.24
N GLU A 165 23.55 -5.78 3.49
CA GLU A 165 24.78 -4.99 3.58
C GLU A 165 24.87 -4.11 4.85
N ALA A 166 24.04 -4.38 5.87
CA ALA A 166 24.10 -3.75 7.20
C ALA A 166 24.43 -4.78 8.28
#